data_AF-A0A6G7Y4Z5-F1
#
_entry.id   AF-A0A6G7Y4Z5-F1
#
_cell.length_a   1.000
_cell.length_b   1.000
_cell.length_c   1.000
_cell.angle_alpha   90.00
_cell.angle_beta   90.00
_cell.angle_gamma   90.00
#
_symmetry.space_group_name_H-M   'P 1'
#
loop_
_entity.id
_entity.type
_entity.pdbx_description
1 polymer ?
#
loop_
_entity_poly.entity_id
_entity_poly.type
_entity_poly.pdbx_seq_one_letter_code
_entity_poly.pdbx_strand_id
1 'polypeptide(L)'
;MSIRLIATDMDGTLLRSDHRTISPRTREAFARARRAGLDVLAISGRQPYSIGALVADGPLDGAVVGSNGSVAMDLPSRTVLFEETLDVDAQRAIVEGVLKQFPDAKVSSVRNAGNVYVTQHGYSGLEDPGADMARWAVSHRHADLDEVLAEPSVKLAILDPEAPSEELLAVARGLGVAGAHPTTSGAPFLEVGRAGVSKATALARFARSRGYSSDEVLAFGTTTTTSRCWRGPATASRWATRSPPRWPSPTR
;
A
#
# COMPACT_ATOMS: atom_id res chain seq x y z
N MET A 1 -21.83 15.20 -14.28
CA MET A 1 -21.06 14.02 -14.72
C MET A 1 -21.39 12.84 -13.82
N SER A 2 -21.43 11.62 -14.37
CA SER A 2 -21.76 10.39 -13.62
C SER A 2 -20.48 9.79 -13.02
N ILE A 3 -20.58 9.24 -11.81
CA ILE A 3 -19.50 8.43 -11.23
C ILE A 3 -19.27 7.20 -12.13
N ARG A 4 -18.01 6.79 -12.26
CA ARG A 4 -17.53 5.61 -13.01
C ARG A 4 -16.73 4.64 -12.14
N LEU A 5 -16.07 5.15 -11.10
CA LEU A 5 -15.22 4.38 -10.19
C LEU A 5 -15.57 4.68 -8.73
N ILE A 6 -15.76 3.62 -7.95
CA ILE A 6 -15.80 3.68 -6.49
C ILE A 6 -14.53 3.06 -5.93
N ALA A 7 -13.71 3.86 -5.24
CA ALA A 7 -12.54 3.39 -4.51
C ALA A 7 -12.83 3.37 -3.00
N THR A 8 -12.37 2.34 -2.31
CA THR A 8 -12.55 2.23 -0.85
C THR A 8 -11.27 1.77 -0.17
N ASP A 9 -10.91 2.46 0.91
CA ASP A 9 -9.96 1.96 1.88
C ASP A 9 -10.49 0.71 2.58
N MET A 10 -9.60 -0.08 3.18
CA MET A 10 -9.96 -1.32 3.87
C MET A 10 -10.01 -1.16 5.38
N ASP A 11 -8.86 -1.12 6.04
CA ASP A 11 -8.76 -1.04 7.49
C ASP A 11 -9.34 0.28 8.02
N GLY A 12 -10.20 0.19 9.03
CA GLY A 12 -10.91 1.35 9.58
C GLY A 12 -11.95 1.99 8.65
N THR A 13 -12.26 1.38 7.50
CA THR A 13 -13.25 1.88 6.53
C THR A 13 -14.22 0.79 6.08
N LEU A 14 -13.74 -0.19 5.32
CA LEU A 14 -14.54 -1.27 4.75
C LEU A 14 -14.63 -2.48 5.68
N LEU A 15 -13.50 -2.83 6.31
CA LEU A 15 -13.41 -3.97 7.21
C LEU A 15 -14.07 -3.65 8.54
N ARG A 16 -14.71 -4.65 9.14
CA ARG A 16 -15.22 -4.58 10.50
C ARG A 16 -14.07 -4.53 11.50
N SER A 17 -14.40 -4.32 12.78
CA SER A 17 -13.43 -4.26 13.88
C SER A 17 -12.60 -5.54 14.08
N ASP A 18 -12.98 -6.65 13.43
CA ASP A 18 -12.19 -7.88 13.40
C ASP A 18 -11.07 -7.87 12.35
N HIS A 19 -10.98 -6.81 11.54
CA HIS A 19 -10.00 -6.64 10.46
C HIS A 19 -9.99 -7.78 9.44
N ARG A 20 -11.08 -8.55 9.34
CA ARG A 20 -11.17 -9.75 8.50
C ARG A 20 -12.47 -9.84 7.72
N THR A 21 -13.56 -9.24 8.19
CA THR A 21 -14.86 -9.40 7.55
C THR A 21 -15.41 -8.10 6.97
N ILE A 22 -16.15 -8.25 5.86
CA ILE A 22 -16.92 -7.19 5.21
C ILE A 22 -18.40 -7.52 5.42
N SER A 23 -19.20 -6.55 5.89
CA SER A 23 -20.61 -6.80 6.18
C SER A 23 -21.41 -7.23 4.94
N PRO A 24 -22.43 -8.10 5.07
CA PRO A 24 -23.29 -8.49 3.95
C PRO A 24 -23.94 -7.29 3.25
N ARG A 25 -24.40 -6.29 4.01
CA ARG A 25 -24.96 -5.04 3.48
C ARG A 25 -23.97 -4.32 2.56
N THR A 26 -22.70 -4.23 2.97
CA THR A 26 -21.65 -3.55 2.20
C THR A 26 -21.28 -4.34 0.96
N ARG A 27 -21.16 -5.67 1.05
CA ARG A 27 -20.96 -6.54 -0.11
C ARG A 27 -22.08 -6.33 -1.14
N GLU A 28 -23.34 -6.36 -0.72
CA GLU A 28 -24.47 -6.15 -1.63
C GLU A 28 -24.48 -4.74 -2.24
N ALA A 29 -24.02 -3.71 -1.52
CA ALA A 29 -23.87 -2.37 -2.08
C ALA A 29 -22.85 -2.32 -3.23
N PHE A 30 -21.68 -2.93 -3.08
CA PHE A 30 -20.68 -3.02 -4.16
C PHE A 30 -21.17 -3.92 -5.31
N ALA A 31 -21.90 -4.99 -5.01
CA ALA A 31 -22.50 -5.84 -6.05
C ALA A 31 -23.50 -5.05 -6.91
N ARG A 32 -24.36 -4.22 -6.29
CA ARG A 32 -25.24 -3.30 -7.02
C ARG A 32 -24.48 -2.28 -7.86
N ALA A 33 -23.41 -1.69 -7.31
CA ALA A 33 -22.58 -0.73 -8.05
C ALA A 33 -21.99 -1.36 -9.32
N ARG A 34 -21.45 -2.59 -9.22
CA ARG A 34 -20.95 -3.33 -10.39
C ARG A 34 -22.03 -3.67 -11.40
N ARG A 35 -23.21 -4.11 -10.95
CA ARG A 35 -24.37 -4.35 -11.86
C ARG A 35 -24.81 -3.09 -12.59
N ALA A 36 -24.58 -1.91 -12.01
CA ALA A 36 -24.82 -0.61 -12.64
C ALA A 36 -23.67 -0.15 -13.56
N GLY A 37 -22.63 -0.97 -13.77
CA GLY A 37 -21.50 -0.66 -14.65
C GLY A 37 -20.40 0.19 -14.01
N LEU A 38 -20.40 0.34 -12.68
CA LEU A 38 -19.31 1.03 -11.97
C LEU A 38 -18.15 0.08 -11.70
N ASP A 39 -16.93 0.58 -11.91
CA ASP A 39 -15.73 -0.07 -11.38
C ASP A 39 -15.68 0.10 -9.86
N VAL A 40 -15.23 -0.94 -9.16
CA VAL A 40 -14.98 -0.90 -7.71
C VAL A 40 -13.53 -1.29 -7.45
N LEU A 41 -12.86 -0.55 -6.56
CA LEU A 41 -11.43 -0.71 -6.29
C LEU A 41 -11.19 -0.71 -4.78
N ALA A 42 -10.63 -1.80 -4.25
CA ALA A 42 -10.06 -1.80 -2.91
C ALA A 42 -8.66 -1.16 -2.96
N ILE A 43 -8.37 -0.23 -2.05
CA ILE A 43 -7.06 0.42 -1.94
C ILE A 43 -6.55 0.40 -0.50
N SER A 44 -5.47 -0.33 -0.22
CA SER A 44 -5.03 -0.59 1.16
C SER A 44 -3.51 -0.54 1.34
N GLY A 45 -3.08 -0.44 2.61
CA GLY A 45 -1.69 -0.65 3.03
C GLY A 45 -1.28 -2.13 3.02
N ARG A 46 -2.27 -3.03 3.10
CA ARG A 46 -2.09 -4.49 2.95
C ARG A 46 -1.51 -4.85 1.60
N GLN A 47 -0.79 -5.97 1.52
CA GLN A 47 -0.33 -6.48 0.23
C GLN A 47 -1.50 -6.90 -0.67
N PRO A 48 -1.35 -6.87 -2.01
CA PRO A 48 -2.41 -7.25 -2.94
C PRO A 48 -3.00 -8.64 -2.68
N TYR A 49 -2.18 -9.64 -2.35
CA TYR A 49 -2.67 -11.00 -2.06
C TYR A 49 -3.44 -11.05 -0.74
N SER A 50 -3.04 -10.29 0.29
CA SER A 50 -3.78 -10.18 1.56
C SER A 50 -5.13 -9.50 1.38
N ILE A 51 -5.21 -8.53 0.45
CA ILE A 51 -6.50 -7.98 0.00
C ILE A 51 -7.31 -9.08 -0.69
N GLY A 52 -6.68 -9.81 -1.62
CA GLY A 52 -7.30 -10.90 -2.38
C GLY A 52 -7.93 -11.98 -1.52
N ALA A 53 -7.28 -12.39 -0.43
CA ALA A 53 -7.80 -13.34 0.54
C ALA A 53 -9.14 -12.90 1.17
N LEU A 54 -9.37 -11.58 1.30
CA LEU A 54 -10.56 -11.01 1.95
C LEU A 54 -11.72 -10.73 0.99
N VAL A 55 -11.37 -10.33 -0.24
CA VAL A 55 -12.35 -9.90 -1.26
C VAL A 55 -12.74 -11.01 -2.23
N ALA A 56 -12.00 -12.11 -2.19
CA ALA A 56 -12.24 -13.39 -2.84
C ALA A 56 -13.72 -13.71 -3.13
N ASP A 57 -14.03 -14.02 -4.39
CA ASP A 57 -15.35 -14.47 -4.89
C ASP A 57 -16.47 -13.46 -4.59
N GLY A 58 -16.07 -12.23 -4.29
CA GLY A 58 -16.94 -11.15 -3.91
C GLY A 58 -16.98 -10.04 -4.96
N PRO A 59 -17.79 -9.02 -4.71
CA PRO A 59 -17.90 -7.87 -5.62
C PRO A 59 -16.61 -7.07 -5.73
N LEU A 60 -15.68 -7.17 -4.76
CA LEU A 60 -14.38 -6.50 -4.81
C LEU A 60 -13.27 -7.41 -5.39
N ASP A 61 -13.61 -8.63 -5.82
CA ASP A 61 -12.68 -9.52 -6.53
C ASP A 61 -12.49 -9.00 -7.97
N GLY A 62 -11.29 -8.51 -8.25
CA GLY A 62 -10.97 -7.74 -9.45
C GLY A 62 -9.70 -6.93 -9.25
N ALA A 63 -9.63 -5.74 -9.82
CA ALA A 63 -8.49 -4.85 -9.61
C ALA A 63 -8.43 -4.35 -8.16
N VAL A 64 -7.23 -4.31 -7.59
CA VAL A 64 -6.93 -3.77 -6.26
C VAL A 64 -5.64 -2.96 -6.28
N VAL A 65 -5.48 -2.07 -5.32
CA VAL A 65 -4.23 -1.37 -5.02
C VAL A 65 -3.76 -1.76 -3.61
N GLY A 66 -2.59 -2.35 -3.50
CA GLY A 66 -1.97 -2.74 -2.23
C GLY A 66 -0.72 -1.93 -1.91
N SER A 67 -0.13 -2.27 -0.77
CA SER A 67 1.19 -1.78 -0.33
C SER A 67 1.27 -0.25 -0.30
N ASN A 68 0.23 0.39 0.24
CA ASN A 68 0.09 1.85 0.35
C ASN A 68 0.09 2.60 -1.00
N GLY A 69 -0.22 1.91 -2.10
CA GLY A 69 -0.24 2.50 -3.44
C GLY A 69 0.87 2.00 -4.35
N SER A 70 1.82 1.21 -3.85
CA SER A 70 2.96 0.76 -4.65
C SER A 70 2.58 -0.26 -5.71
N VAL A 71 1.53 -1.07 -5.49
CA VAL A 71 1.18 -2.15 -6.43
C VAL A 71 -0.30 -2.08 -6.77
N ALA A 72 -0.61 -2.11 -8.07
CA ALA A 72 -1.95 -2.44 -8.54
C ALA A 72 -1.94 -3.80 -9.23
N MET A 73 -2.92 -4.63 -8.92
CA MET A 73 -3.03 -5.98 -9.44
C MET A 73 -4.48 -6.28 -9.79
N ASP A 74 -4.71 -6.92 -10.93
CA ASP A 74 -5.96 -7.63 -11.19
C ASP A 74 -5.90 -9.00 -10.51
N LEU A 75 -6.70 -9.21 -9.47
CA LEU A 75 -6.63 -10.43 -8.66
C LEU A 75 -6.95 -11.69 -9.47
N PRO A 76 -8.05 -11.78 -10.27
CA PRO A 76 -8.39 -13.02 -10.96
C PRO A 76 -7.34 -13.49 -11.97
N SER A 77 -6.79 -12.57 -12.76
CA SER A 77 -5.73 -12.90 -13.74
C SER A 77 -4.33 -12.88 -13.14
N ARG A 78 -4.18 -12.34 -11.92
CA ARG A 78 -2.90 -12.09 -11.25
C ARG A 78 -1.97 -11.15 -12.02
N THR A 79 -2.55 -10.34 -12.92
CA THR A 79 -1.80 -9.38 -13.73
C THR A 79 -1.41 -8.17 -12.90
N VAL A 80 -0.11 -7.88 -12.81
CA VAL A 80 0.39 -6.63 -12.24
C VAL A 80 0.06 -5.50 -13.22
N LEU A 81 -0.80 -4.59 -12.80
CA LEU A 81 -1.22 -3.43 -13.60
C LEU A 81 -0.19 -2.31 -13.52
N PHE A 82 0.41 -2.14 -12.35
CA PHE A 82 1.64 -1.37 -12.15
C PHE A 82 2.30 -1.74 -10.83
N GLU A 83 3.59 -1.45 -10.75
CA GLU A 83 4.41 -1.61 -9.56
C GLU A 83 5.36 -0.41 -9.43
N GLU A 84 5.56 0.04 -8.21
CA GLU A 84 6.45 1.12 -7.82
C GLU A 84 7.37 0.64 -6.70
N THR A 85 8.67 0.67 -6.95
CA THR A 85 9.67 0.14 -6.02
C THR A 85 10.58 1.24 -5.48
N LEU A 86 11.07 1.01 -4.28
CA LEU A 86 12.16 1.74 -3.66
C LEU A 86 13.49 1.20 -4.19
N ASP A 87 14.30 2.07 -4.77
CA ASP A 87 15.58 1.72 -5.38
C ASP A 87 16.63 1.29 -4.34
N VAL A 88 17.50 0.36 -4.73
CA VAL A 88 18.51 -0.25 -3.83
C VAL A 88 19.36 0.78 -3.08
N ASP A 89 19.79 1.84 -3.75
CA ASP A 89 20.61 2.87 -3.11
C ASP A 89 19.85 3.61 -1.99
N ALA A 90 18.58 3.93 -2.22
CA ALA A 90 17.72 4.56 -1.22
C ALA A 90 17.41 3.61 -0.05
N GLN A 91 17.24 2.30 -0.34
CA GLN A 91 17.09 1.26 0.69
C GLN A 91 18.30 1.24 1.62
N ARG A 92 19.51 1.13 1.04
CA ARG A 92 20.76 1.07 1.80
C ARG A 92 20.97 2.34 2.61
N ALA A 93 20.81 3.51 2.01
CA ALA A 93 20.97 4.78 2.70
C ALA A 93 20.02 4.94 3.91
N ILE A 94 18.74 4.55 3.77
CA ILE A 94 17.79 4.57 4.89
C ILE A 94 18.19 3.58 5.97
N VAL A 95 18.44 2.32 5.59
CA VAL A 95 18.71 1.25 6.55
C VAL A 95 20.01 1.51 7.30
N GLU A 96 21.08 1.89 6.63
CA GLU A 96 22.36 2.25 7.26
C GLU A 96 22.19 3.43 8.22
N GLY A 97 21.40 4.44 7.85
CA GLY A 97 21.14 5.59 8.72
C GLY A 97 20.33 5.23 9.97
N VAL A 98 19.34 4.34 9.84
CA VAL A 98 18.55 3.83 10.98
C VAL A 98 19.42 2.95 11.89
N LEU A 99 20.21 2.04 11.33
CA LEU A 99 21.07 1.11 12.10
C LEU A 99 22.17 1.81 12.89
N LYS A 100 22.56 3.04 12.52
CA LYS A 100 23.50 3.86 13.33
C LYS A 100 22.92 4.25 14.69
N GLN A 101 21.59 4.35 14.81
CA GLN A 101 20.91 4.71 16.06
C GLN A 101 20.23 3.50 16.72
N PHE A 102 19.79 2.55 15.91
CA PHE A 102 19.07 1.34 16.32
C PHE A 102 19.80 0.10 15.77
N PRO A 103 20.96 -0.28 16.36
CA PRO A 103 21.81 -1.35 15.81
C PRO A 103 21.15 -2.75 15.86
N ASP A 104 20.17 -2.94 16.74
CA ASP A 104 19.44 -4.20 16.88
C ASP A 104 18.26 -4.32 15.92
N ALA A 105 17.88 -3.22 15.24
CA ALA A 105 16.81 -3.23 14.27
C ALA A 105 17.08 -4.24 13.14
N LYS A 106 16.00 -4.89 12.70
CA LYS A 106 16.00 -5.88 11.61
C LYS A 106 15.11 -5.43 10.49
N VAL A 107 15.43 -5.87 9.27
CA VAL A 107 14.76 -5.45 8.04
C VAL A 107 14.06 -6.62 7.35
N SER A 108 12.86 -6.37 6.83
CA SER A 108 12.20 -7.23 5.86
C SER A 108 11.94 -6.45 4.57
N SER A 109 12.26 -7.05 3.42
CA SER A 109 12.03 -6.51 2.10
C SER A 109 10.89 -7.25 1.42
N VAL A 110 9.87 -6.51 0.99
CA VAL A 110 8.76 -7.04 0.20
C VAL A 110 9.00 -6.75 -1.28
N ARG A 111 9.02 -7.79 -2.12
CA ARG A 111 9.35 -7.72 -3.56
C ARG A 111 8.24 -8.32 -4.43
N ASN A 112 8.42 -8.22 -5.74
CA ASN A 112 7.62 -8.89 -6.77
C ASN A 112 6.10 -8.68 -6.58
N ALA A 113 5.64 -7.44 -6.66
CA ALA A 113 4.23 -7.08 -6.49
C ALA A 113 3.64 -7.52 -5.14
N GLY A 114 4.47 -7.70 -4.12
CA GLY A 114 4.09 -8.06 -2.77
C GLY A 114 4.31 -9.52 -2.39
N ASN A 115 4.53 -10.46 -3.33
CA ASN A 115 4.44 -11.89 -3.02
C ASN A 115 5.76 -12.57 -2.60
N VAL A 116 6.85 -11.80 -2.45
CA VAL A 116 8.13 -12.32 -1.97
C VAL A 116 8.60 -11.51 -0.76
N TYR A 117 8.84 -12.19 0.34
CA TYR A 117 9.42 -11.66 1.57
C TYR A 117 10.84 -12.18 1.73
N VAL A 118 11.80 -11.25 1.69
CA VAL A 118 13.20 -11.54 2.03
C VAL A 118 13.47 -10.85 3.36
N THR A 119 13.56 -11.64 4.42
CA THR A 119 13.56 -11.14 5.80
C THR A 119 14.90 -11.40 6.45
N GLN A 120 15.45 -10.41 7.15
CA GLN A 120 16.73 -10.58 7.83
C GLN A 120 16.66 -11.68 8.90
N HIS A 121 17.72 -12.46 9.06
CA HIS A 121 17.85 -13.37 10.21
C HIS A 121 17.62 -12.62 11.54
N GLY A 122 16.75 -13.17 12.39
CA GLY A 122 16.37 -12.57 13.67
C GLY A 122 15.30 -11.49 13.62
N TYR A 123 14.73 -11.17 12.45
CA TYR A 123 13.56 -10.29 12.36
C TYR A 123 12.36 -10.94 13.07
N SER A 124 11.82 -10.26 14.08
CA SER A 124 10.71 -10.72 14.93
C SER A 124 9.38 -10.05 14.61
N GLY A 125 9.32 -9.28 13.52
CA GLY A 125 8.08 -8.62 13.11
C GLY A 125 7.03 -9.59 12.61
N LEU A 126 5.78 -9.15 12.68
CA LEU A 126 4.63 -9.92 12.23
C LEU A 126 4.79 -10.27 10.75
N GLU A 127 4.72 -11.56 10.45
CA GLU A 127 4.48 -12.04 9.08
C GLU A 127 3.05 -11.64 8.68
N ASP A 128 2.85 -11.27 7.41
CA ASP A 128 1.53 -10.82 6.96
C ASP A 128 0.54 -12.01 7.06
N PRO A 129 -0.49 -11.93 7.93
CA PRO A 129 -1.41 -13.04 8.17
C PRO A 129 -2.26 -13.39 6.94
N GLY A 130 -2.23 -12.55 5.90
CA GLY A 130 -2.82 -12.84 4.61
C GLY A 130 -2.03 -13.84 3.78
N ALA A 131 -0.80 -14.20 4.15
CA ALA A 131 0.02 -15.17 3.42
C ALA A 131 -0.57 -16.59 3.48
N ASP A 132 -0.98 -17.04 4.67
CA ASP A 132 -1.57 -18.37 4.87
C ASP A 132 -2.92 -18.56 4.17
N MET A 133 -3.68 -17.46 4.05
CA MET A 133 -4.98 -17.44 3.37
C MET A 133 -4.88 -16.90 1.95
N ALA A 134 -3.66 -16.67 1.45
CA ALA A 134 -3.47 -16.13 0.13
C ALA A 134 -4.02 -17.14 -0.88
N ARG A 135 -4.79 -16.62 -1.84
CA ARG A 135 -5.22 -17.41 -3.00
C ARG A 135 -4.05 -17.97 -3.81
N TRP A 136 -2.87 -17.44 -3.58
CA TRP A 136 -1.69 -17.68 -4.38
C TRP A 136 -0.45 -17.85 -3.51
N ALA A 137 0.52 -18.61 -4.00
CA ALA A 137 1.79 -18.80 -3.30
C ALA A 137 2.49 -17.46 -3.01
N VAL A 138 2.85 -17.29 -1.74
CA VAL A 138 3.70 -16.23 -1.21
C VAL A 138 4.98 -16.90 -0.73
N SER A 139 6.13 -16.35 -1.13
CA SER A 139 7.43 -16.88 -0.74
C SER A 139 7.98 -16.11 0.45
N HIS A 140 8.38 -16.84 1.49
CA HIS A 140 9.06 -16.30 2.66
C HIS A 140 10.42 -16.97 2.76
N ARG A 141 11.48 -16.17 2.92
CA ARG A 141 12.81 -16.68 3.18
C ARG A 141 13.59 -15.74 4.09
N HIS A 142 14.46 -16.33 4.90
CA HIS A 142 15.39 -15.59 5.73
C HIS A 142 16.74 -15.46 5.03
N ALA A 143 17.40 -14.31 5.21
CA ALA A 143 18.68 -14.00 4.58
C ALA A 143 19.50 -13.01 5.42
N ASP A 144 20.76 -12.81 5.02
CA ASP A 144 21.60 -11.73 5.56
C ASP A 144 21.15 -10.36 5.02
N LEU A 145 21.54 -9.29 5.72
CA LEU A 145 21.09 -7.93 5.41
C LEU A 145 21.42 -7.51 3.97
N ASP A 146 22.61 -7.87 3.47
CA ASP A 146 23.00 -7.52 2.10
C ASP A 146 22.08 -8.14 1.05
N GLU A 147 21.62 -9.36 1.30
CA GLU A 147 20.68 -10.03 0.41
C GLU A 147 19.26 -9.46 0.56
N VAL A 148 18.84 -9.09 1.77
CA VAL A 148 17.57 -8.37 2.02
C VAL A 148 17.52 -7.04 1.25
N LEU A 149 18.66 -6.37 1.07
CA LEU A 149 18.74 -5.08 0.35
C LEU A 149 19.25 -5.20 -1.09
N ALA A 150 19.46 -6.42 -1.60
CA ALA A 150 20.10 -6.64 -2.90
C ALA A 150 19.27 -6.21 -4.11
N GLU A 151 17.95 -6.14 -3.98
CA GLU A 151 17.03 -5.81 -5.08
C GLU A 151 16.01 -4.75 -4.64
N PRO A 152 15.41 -4.00 -5.59
CA PRO A 152 14.34 -3.07 -5.29
C PRO A 152 13.16 -3.73 -4.58
N SER A 153 12.58 -3.03 -3.61
CA SER A 153 11.42 -3.51 -2.86
C SER A 153 10.21 -2.63 -3.11
N VAL A 154 9.02 -3.23 -3.08
CA VAL A 154 7.75 -2.51 -3.00
C VAL A 154 7.69 -1.69 -1.69
N LYS A 155 8.26 -2.26 -0.62
CA LYS A 155 8.30 -1.70 0.73
C LYS A 155 9.38 -2.41 1.56
N LEU A 156 10.07 -1.65 2.39
CA LEU A 156 10.81 -2.18 3.55
C LEU A 156 9.97 -2.07 4.82
N ALA A 157 10.08 -3.07 5.68
CA ALA A 157 9.64 -3.02 7.07
C ALA A 157 10.86 -3.11 7.98
N ILE A 158 11.05 -2.13 8.86
CA ILE A 158 12.19 -2.07 9.78
C ILE A 158 11.63 -2.10 11.20
N LEU A 159 12.04 -3.09 11.98
CA LEU A 159 11.58 -3.29 13.35
C LEU A 159 12.78 -3.31 14.29
N ASP A 160 12.71 -2.52 15.34
CA ASP A 160 13.58 -2.65 16.50
C ASP A 160 12.75 -3.27 17.64
N PRO A 161 13.25 -4.29 18.35
CA PRO A 161 12.50 -4.95 19.41
C PRO A 161 12.24 -4.06 20.63
N GLU A 162 13.08 -3.05 20.86
CA GLU A 162 13.04 -2.20 22.05
C GLU A 162 12.58 -0.77 21.75
N ALA A 163 12.63 -0.32 20.50
CA ALA A 163 12.23 1.02 20.10
C ALA A 163 10.89 1.06 19.33
N PRO A 164 10.01 2.03 19.63
CA PRO A 164 8.75 2.19 18.92
C PRO A 164 8.97 2.67 17.47
N SER A 165 8.05 2.29 16.58
CA SER A 165 8.13 2.61 15.13
C SER A 165 8.26 4.11 14.83
N GLU A 166 7.71 4.94 15.71
CA GLU A 166 7.69 6.40 15.65
C GLU A 166 9.08 7.01 15.82
N GLU A 167 9.92 6.40 16.66
CA GLU A 167 11.31 6.82 16.85
C GLU A 167 12.15 6.48 15.61
N LEU A 168 12.01 5.26 15.08
CA LEU A 168 12.62 4.87 13.82
C LEU A 168 12.17 5.80 12.67
N LEU A 169 10.89 6.15 12.63
CA LEU A 169 10.32 7.06 11.65
C LEU A 169 10.94 8.46 11.72
N ALA A 170 11.11 9.00 12.93
CA ALA A 170 11.72 10.32 13.13
C ALA A 170 13.15 10.34 12.58
N VAL A 171 13.94 9.30 12.88
CA VAL A 171 15.29 9.14 12.35
C VAL A 171 15.28 9.00 10.83
N ALA A 172 14.49 8.08 10.28
CA ALA A 172 14.43 7.84 8.84
C ALA A 172 14.02 9.09 8.04
N ARG A 173 13.10 9.91 8.56
CA ARG A 173 12.73 11.21 7.96
C ARG A 173 13.85 12.24 8.06
N GLY A 174 14.56 12.28 9.19
CA GLY A 174 15.71 13.17 9.40
C GLY A 174 16.87 12.92 8.44
N LEU A 175 17.02 11.69 7.92
CA LEU A 175 18.04 11.36 6.92
C LEU A 175 17.80 12.04 5.57
N GLY A 176 16.57 12.41 5.23
CA GLY A 176 16.25 13.13 3.99
C GLY A 176 16.64 12.38 2.71
N VAL A 177 16.64 11.04 2.72
CA VAL A 177 17.08 10.22 1.57
C VAL A 177 16.16 10.44 0.38
N ALA A 178 16.74 10.89 -0.74
CA ALA A 178 16.03 11.09 -1.98
C ALA A 178 15.42 9.77 -2.49
N GLY A 179 14.18 9.81 -2.96
CA GLY A 179 13.48 8.63 -3.47
C GLY A 179 12.82 7.74 -2.42
N ALA A 180 13.03 8.00 -1.11
CA ALA A 180 12.39 7.25 -0.03
C ALA A 180 11.22 8.01 0.62
N HIS A 181 10.20 7.28 1.06
CA HIS A 181 9.09 7.79 1.87
C HIS A 181 8.87 6.94 3.11
N PRO A 182 9.45 7.34 4.27
CA PRO A 182 9.21 6.70 5.55
C PRO A 182 7.82 7.02 6.12
N THR A 183 7.09 5.98 6.53
CA THR A 183 5.73 6.05 7.11
C THR A 183 5.54 5.06 8.25
N THR A 184 4.53 5.30 9.10
CA THR A 184 4.00 4.28 10.03
C THR A 184 2.48 4.19 9.85
N SER A 185 1.94 2.99 10.06
CA SER A 185 0.51 2.71 10.07
C SER A 185 0.00 2.37 11.49
N GLY A 186 0.84 2.54 12.52
CA GLY A 186 0.60 2.07 13.89
C GLY A 186 0.99 0.60 14.12
N ALA A 187 1.56 -0.06 13.10
CA ALA A 187 2.23 -1.35 13.25
C ALA A 187 3.57 -1.17 14.01
N PRO A 188 4.09 -2.21 14.68
CA PRO A 188 5.33 -2.13 15.48
C PRO A 188 6.61 -2.08 14.62
N PHE A 189 6.51 -1.56 13.39
CA PHE A 189 7.63 -1.42 12.46
C PHE A 189 7.49 -0.15 11.63
N LEU A 190 8.62 0.43 11.27
CA LEU A 190 8.73 1.48 10.27
C LEU A 190 8.49 0.89 8.88
N GLU A 191 7.66 1.56 8.08
CA GLU A 191 7.49 1.26 6.66
C GLU A 191 8.27 2.26 5.81
N VAL A 192 8.96 1.79 4.77
CA VAL A 192 9.66 2.66 3.81
C VAL A 192 9.27 2.26 2.40
N GLY A 193 8.61 3.16 1.68
CA GLY A 193 8.26 2.99 0.27
C GLY A 193 8.95 4.02 -0.61
N ARG A 194 8.62 4.01 -1.91
CA ARG A 194 9.11 5.00 -2.87
C ARG A 194 8.50 6.38 -2.62
N ALA A 195 9.31 7.44 -2.73
CA ALA A 195 8.83 8.81 -2.71
C ALA A 195 7.81 9.10 -3.82
N GLY A 196 6.77 9.86 -3.48
CA GLY A 196 5.67 10.19 -4.40
C GLY A 196 4.61 9.09 -4.55
N VAL A 197 4.82 7.90 -3.97
CA VAL A 197 3.82 6.84 -3.92
C VAL A 197 2.91 7.03 -2.71
N SER A 198 1.62 6.93 -2.94
CA SER A 198 0.57 6.98 -1.93
C SER A 198 -0.71 6.37 -2.49
N LYS A 199 -1.67 6.06 -1.62
CA LYS A 199 -3.01 5.63 -2.06
C LYS A 199 -3.65 6.64 -3.02
N ALA A 200 -3.49 7.94 -2.78
CA ALA A 200 -4.04 8.99 -3.63
C ALA A 200 -3.40 9.03 -5.03
N THR A 201 -2.06 8.95 -5.11
CA THR A 201 -1.35 8.95 -6.40
C THR A 201 -1.60 7.66 -7.18
N ALA A 202 -1.74 6.53 -6.49
CA ALA A 202 -2.11 5.25 -7.08
C ALA A 202 -3.55 5.24 -7.63
N LEU A 203 -4.52 5.79 -6.88
CA LEU A 203 -5.90 5.96 -7.35
C LEU A 203 -5.97 6.83 -8.60
N ALA A 204 -5.24 7.96 -8.61
CA ALA A 204 -5.17 8.84 -9.77
C ALA A 204 -4.56 8.14 -11.00
N ARG A 205 -3.52 7.31 -10.80
CA ARG A 205 -2.92 6.51 -11.88
C ARG A 205 -3.89 5.46 -12.41
N PHE A 206 -4.56 4.72 -11.53
CA PHE A 206 -5.53 3.70 -11.90
C PHE A 206 -6.74 4.30 -12.63
N ALA A 207 -7.30 5.41 -12.14
CA ALA A 207 -8.40 6.10 -12.81
C ALA A 207 -8.02 6.55 -14.22
N ARG A 208 -6.83 7.15 -14.38
CA ARG A 208 -6.32 7.57 -15.70
C ARG A 208 -6.11 6.40 -16.66
N SER A 209 -5.61 5.25 -16.19
CA SER A 209 -5.44 4.08 -17.07
C SER A 209 -6.77 3.50 -17.55
N ARG A 210 -7.86 3.79 -16.85
CA ARG A 210 -9.25 3.48 -17.26
C ARG A 210 -9.93 4.60 -18.05
N GLY A 211 -9.24 5.73 -18.28
CA GLY A 211 -9.79 6.89 -18.97
C GLY A 211 -10.76 7.73 -18.12
N TYR A 212 -10.74 7.59 -16.79
CA TYR A 212 -11.62 8.34 -15.89
C TYR A 212 -10.95 9.63 -15.40
N SER A 213 -11.74 10.69 -15.36
CA SER A 213 -11.40 11.96 -14.72
C SER A 213 -11.64 11.92 -13.21
N SER A 214 -11.08 12.88 -12.47
CA SER A 214 -11.25 12.98 -11.01
C SER A 214 -12.70 13.06 -10.57
N ASP A 215 -13.55 13.74 -11.36
CA ASP A 215 -14.95 13.99 -11.03
C ASP A 215 -15.85 12.75 -11.21
N GLU A 216 -15.31 11.73 -11.87
CA GLU A 216 -15.92 10.42 -12.08
C GLU A 216 -15.50 9.39 -11.01
N VAL A 217 -14.66 9.80 -10.05
CA VAL A 217 -14.17 8.95 -8.95
C VAL A 217 -14.82 9.35 -7.63
N LEU A 218 -15.42 8.35 -6.96
CA LEU A 218 -15.88 8.46 -5.57
C LEU A 218 -14.95 7.64 -4.67
N ALA A 219 -14.36 8.26 -3.64
CA ALA A 219 -13.45 7.59 -2.73
C ALA A 219 -13.96 7.60 -1.27
N PHE A 220 -13.81 6.46 -0.60
CA PHE A 220 -14.09 6.27 0.83
C PHE A 220 -12.80 5.92 1.56
N GLY A 221 -12.57 6.52 2.73
CA GLY A 221 -11.40 6.16 3.54
C GLY A 221 -11.19 7.02 4.77
N THR A 222 -10.10 6.74 5.50
CA THR A 222 -9.58 7.60 6.56
C THR A 222 -8.75 8.74 5.98
N THR A 223 -8.33 9.71 6.81
CA THR A 223 -7.65 10.96 6.40
C THR A 223 -6.40 10.78 5.54
N THR A 224 -5.74 9.62 5.59
CA THR A 224 -4.58 9.26 4.73
C THR A 224 -4.98 8.85 3.32
N THR A 225 -6.20 8.36 3.10
CA THR A 225 -6.74 7.96 1.79
C THR A 225 -7.54 9.10 1.12
N THR A 226 -8.14 10.00 1.92
CA THR A 226 -9.15 10.98 1.46
C THR A 226 -8.67 12.43 1.40
N SER A 227 -7.39 12.74 1.19
CA SER A 227 -6.85 14.09 1.33
C SER A 227 -7.34 15.13 0.29
N ARG A 228 -8.64 15.49 0.34
CA ARG A 228 -9.24 16.83 0.52
C ARG A 228 -10.77 16.74 0.55
N CYS A 229 -11.38 16.54 1.73
CA CYS A 229 -12.49 17.34 2.30
C CYS A 229 -13.03 16.74 3.62
N TRP A 230 -12.85 17.51 4.71
CA TRP A 230 -13.57 17.51 6.00
C TRP A 230 -13.51 16.28 6.95
N ARG A 231 -13.56 16.56 8.27
CA ARG A 231 -13.31 15.63 9.40
C ARG A 231 -14.59 14.93 9.87
N GLY A 232 -14.53 13.60 10.00
CA GLY A 232 -15.53 12.71 10.61
C GLY A 232 -15.19 11.23 10.33
N PRO A 233 -15.63 10.26 11.16
CA PRO A 233 -15.24 8.85 11.03
C PRO A 233 -15.92 8.23 9.78
N ALA A 234 -15.10 7.91 8.77
CA ALA A 234 -15.47 7.51 7.41
C ALA A 234 -16.20 8.60 6.59
N THR A 235 -15.43 9.42 5.87
CA THR A 235 -15.96 10.41 4.93
C THR A 235 -16.00 9.88 3.49
N ALA A 236 -17.14 10.07 2.83
CA ALA A 236 -17.23 10.00 1.37
C ALA A 236 -16.81 11.37 0.81
N SER A 237 -15.83 11.40 -0.08
CA SER A 237 -15.43 12.65 -0.72
C SER A 237 -15.28 12.47 -2.23
N ARG A 238 -15.65 13.50 -2.99
CA ARG A 238 -15.24 13.62 -4.40
C ARG A 238 -13.76 13.96 -4.40
N TRP A 239 -12.98 13.28 -5.24
CA TRP A 239 -11.54 13.51 -5.32
C TRP A 239 -11.27 14.91 -5.90
N ALA A 240 -10.94 15.87 -5.04
CA ALA A 240 -10.67 17.25 -5.45
C ALA A 240 -9.21 17.41 -5.84
N THR A 241 -8.94 17.75 -7.10
CA THR A 241 -7.59 18.06 -7.57
C THR A 241 -7.16 19.46 -7.12
N ARG A 242 -5.93 19.59 -6.62
CA ARG A 242 -5.12 20.78 -6.91
C ARG A 242 -4.09 20.36 -7.94
N SER A 243 -3.76 21.28 -8.85
CA SER A 243 -2.96 21.07 -10.06
C SER A 243 -1.79 20.09 -9.88
N PRO A 244 -1.54 19.19 -10.85
CA PRO A 244 -0.46 18.22 -10.75
C PRO A 244 0.90 18.93 -10.60
N PRO A 245 1.85 18.37 -9.84
CA PRO A 245 3.24 18.85 -9.90
C PRO A 245 3.73 18.74 -11.34
N ARG A 246 4.27 19.85 -11.86
CA ARG A 246 4.92 19.87 -13.17
C ARG A 246 6.20 19.03 -13.07
N TRP A 247 6.21 17.87 -13.71
CA TRP A 247 7.43 17.08 -13.89
C TRP A 247 8.29 17.74 -14.97
N PRO A 248 9.62 17.88 -14.77
CA PRO A 248 10.49 18.38 -15.81
C PRO A 248 10.46 17.41 -17.01
N SER A 249 10.21 17.96 -18.19
CA SER A 249 10.25 17.21 -19.45
C SER A 249 11.69 16.74 -19.72
N PRO A 250 11.91 15.53 -20.25
CA PRO A 250 13.23 15.12 -20.68
C PRO A 250 13.62 15.97 -21.89
N THR A 251 14.61 16.84 -21.71
CA THR A 251 15.30 17.52 -22.81
C THR A 251 15.98 16.46 -23.68
N ARG A 252 15.69 16.52 -24.98
CA ARG A 252 16.51 15.89 -26.02
C ARG A 252 17.90 16.51 -26.08
#